data_AF-A0A165QCP5-F1
#
_entry.id   AF-A0A165QCP5-F1
#
_cell.length_a   1.000
_cell.length_b   1.000
_cell.length_c   1.000
_cell.angle_alpha   90.00
_cell.angle_beta   90.00
_cell.angle_gamma   90.00
#
_symmetry.space_group_name_H-M   'P 1'
#
loop_
_entity.id
_entity.type
_entity.pdbx_description
1 polymer ?
#
loop_
_entity_poly.entity_id
_entity_poly.type
_entity_poly.pdbx_seq_one_letter_code
_entity_poly.pdbx_strand_id
1 'polypeptide(L)' 'MKITMHEAVSYLSYLGERVWKGERVVIAKAGKSYLDLMPHKEQLKPRKPGRFKSQITYADDLYKKTPG' A
#
# COMPACT_ATOMS: atom_id res chain seq x y z
N MET A 1 -2.08 -10.94 -11.31
CA MET A 1 -1.92 -12.30 -11.85
C MET A 1 -2.99 -13.21 -11.26
N LYS A 2 -3.55 -14.15 -12.04
CA LYS A 2 -4.48 -15.18 -11.57
C LYS A 2 -3.86 -16.56 -11.82
N ILE A 3 -3.79 -17.41 -10.80
CA ILE A 3 -3.17 -18.74 -10.86
C ILE A 3 -4.13 -19.80 -10.32
N THR A 4 -3.91 -21.06 -10.63
CA THR A 4 -4.66 -22.19 -10.06
C THR A 4 -4.17 -22.54 -8.65
N MET A 5 -4.98 -23.31 -7.92
CA MET A 5 -4.57 -23.88 -6.63
C MET A 5 -3.32 -24.78 -6.75
N HIS A 6 -3.19 -25.55 -7.83
CA HIS A 6 -2.05 -26.45 -8.02
C HIS A 6 -0.74 -25.66 -8.18
N GLU A 7 -0.74 -24.64 -9.06
CA GLU A 7 0.41 -23.74 -9.23
C GLU A 7 0.76 -22.99 -7.94
N ALA A 8 -0.27 -22.59 -7.17
CA ALA A 8 -0.06 -21.92 -5.89
C ALA A 8 0.71 -22.80 -4.89
N VAL A 9 0.37 -24.09 -4.80
CA VAL A 9 1.08 -25.05 -3.93
C VAL A 9 2.51 -25.28 -4.44
N SER A 10 2.71 -25.44 -5.75
CA SER A 10 4.05 -25.66 -6.32
C SER A 10 4.99 -24.46 -6.15
N TYR A 11 4.48 -23.23 -6.18
CA TYR A 11 5.29 -22.01 -6.23
C TYR A 11 5.01 -21.03 -5.08
N LEU A 12 4.53 -21.51 -3.93
CA LEU A 12 4.07 -20.64 -2.84
C LEU A 12 5.12 -19.62 -2.39
N SER A 13 6.37 -20.05 -2.22
CA SER A 13 7.46 -19.16 -1.79
C SER A 13 7.71 -18.03 -2.79
N TYR A 14 7.78 -18.36 -4.09
CA TYR A 14 7.96 -17.37 -5.16
C TYR A 14 6.79 -16.38 -5.23
N LEU A 15 5.57 -16.88 -5.11
CA LEU A 15 4.37 -16.04 -5.10
C LEU A 15 4.35 -15.11 -3.89
N GLY A 16 4.76 -15.60 -2.72
CA GLY A 16 4.90 -14.82 -1.50
C GLY A 16 5.85 -13.62 -1.68
N GLU A 17 7.03 -13.83 -2.28
CA GLU A 17 7.98 -12.74 -2.56
C GLU A 17 7.39 -11.68 -3.49
N ARG A 18 6.68 -12.10 -4.55
CA ARG A 18 6.06 -11.16 -5.49
C ARG A 18 4.97 -10.33 -4.82
N VAL A 19 4.12 -10.99 -4.04
CA VAL A 19 3.08 -10.33 -3.25
C VAL A 19 3.69 -9.36 -2.24
N TRP A 20 4.80 -9.74 -1.60
CA TRP A 20 5.56 -8.86 -0.71
C TRP A 20 6.06 -7.59 -1.41
N LYS A 21 6.59 -7.74 -2.63
CA LYS A 21 7.01 -6.64 -3.52
C LYS A 21 5.84 -5.80 -4.04
N GLY A 22 4.58 -6.19 -3.77
CA GLY A 22 3.38 -5.42 -4.09
C GLY A 22 2.59 -5.94 -5.29
N GLU A 23 2.94 -7.11 -5.82
CA GLU A 23 2.17 -7.71 -6.90
C GLU A 23 0.85 -8.29 -6.40
N ARG A 24 -0.23 -8.06 -7.17
CA ARG A 24 -1.53 -8.67 -6.88
C ARG A 24 -1.59 -10.08 -7.45
N VAL A 25 -1.80 -11.07 -6.59
CA VAL A 25 -1.99 -12.47 -6.96
C VAL A 25 -3.34 -12.99 -6.48
N VAL A 26 -4.12 -13.55 -7.40
CA VAL A 26 -5.42 -14.19 -7.16
C VAL A 26 -5.24 -15.69 -7.38
N ILE A 27 -5.58 -16.52 -6.39
CA ILE A 27 -5.67 -17.97 -6.54
C ILE A 27 -7.08 -18.35 -6.94
N ALA A 28 -7.20 -19.16 -7.98
CA ALA A 28 -8.44 -19.65 -8.54
C ALA A 28 -8.61 -21.15 -8.25
N LYS A 29 -9.86 -21.55 -8.03
CA LYS A 29 -10.26 -22.94 -7.85
C LYS A 29 -11.45 -23.22 -8.76
N ALA A 30 -11.33 -24.25 -9.60
CA ALA A 30 -12.34 -24.62 -10.60
C ALA A 30 -12.80 -23.42 -11.48
N GLY A 31 -11.85 -22.65 -11.99
CA GLY A 31 -12.09 -21.48 -12.86
C GLY A 31 -12.53 -20.20 -12.12
N LYS A 32 -13.00 -20.30 -10.88
CA LYS A 32 -13.47 -19.17 -10.07
C LYS A 32 -12.35 -18.59 -9.22
N SER A 33 -12.30 -17.27 -9.11
CA SER A 33 -11.40 -16.62 -8.13
C SER A 33 -11.79 -17.07 -6.73
N TYR A 34 -10.82 -17.53 -5.95
CA TYR A 34 -11.05 -18.18 -4.66
C TYR A 34 -10.38 -17.43 -3.51
N LEU A 35 -9.12 -17.03 -3.67
CA LEU A 35 -8.36 -16.31 -2.64
C LEU A 35 -7.53 -15.19 -3.27
N ASP A 36 -7.30 -14.13 -2.51
CA ASP A 36 -6.27 -13.13 -2.80
C ASP A 36 -5.08 -13.38 -1.86
N LEU A 37 -3.86 -13.40 -2.39
CA LEU A 37 -2.67 -13.36 -1.56
C LEU A 37 -2.36 -11.91 -1.20
N MET A 38 -2.28 -11.63 0.10
CA MET A 38 -1.97 -10.30 0.62
C MET A 38 -0.67 -10.33 1.42
N PRO A 39 0.21 -9.33 1.26
CA PRO A 39 1.43 -9.26 2.04
C PRO A 39 1.09 -8.85 3.46
N HIS A 40 1.65 -9.55 4.44
CA HIS A 40 1.54 -9.18 5.84
C HIS A 40 2.58 -8.09 6.20
N LYS A 41 2.45 -6.92 5.59
CA LYS A 41 3.26 -5.74 5.91
C LYS A 41 2.36 -4.68 6.53
N GLU A 42 2.91 -3.87 7.43
CA GLU A 42 2.20 -2.68 7.91
C GLU A 42 1.73 -1.88 6.71
N GLN A 43 0.41 -1.89 6.48
CA GLN A 43 -0.18 -0.96 5.55
C GLN A 43 -0.02 0.40 6.21
N LEU A 44 0.94 1.19 5.73
CA LEU A 44 0.96 2.62 6.00
C LEU A 44 -0.42 3.13 5.59
N LYS A 45 -1.31 3.30 6.58
CA LYS A 45 -2.65 3.84 6.34
C LYS A 45 -2.46 5.07 5.46
N PRO A 46 -3.21 5.20 4.35
CA PRO A 46 -3.14 6.39 3.54
C PRO A 46 -3.21 7.60 4.47
N ARG A 47 -2.14 8.41 4.47
CA ARG A 47 -2.08 9.56 5.36
C ARG A 47 -3.31 10.41 5.08
N LYS A 48 -4.17 10.61 6.07
CA LYS A 48 -5.28 11.55 5.95
C LYS A 48 -4.70 12.95 6.11
N PRO A 49 -4.64 13.80 5.06
CA PRO A 49 -4.19 15.18 5.21
C PRO A 49 -5.17 15.95 6.11
N GLY A 50 -4.70 17.05 6.72
CA GLY A 50 -5.54 17.92 7.55
C GLY A 50 -5.41 17.74 9.07
N ARG A 51 -4.41 16.99 9.56
CA ARG A 51 -4.09 16.90 11.01
C ARG A 51 -3.89 18.29 11.66
N PHE A 52 -3.35 19.24 10.92
CA PHE A 52 -3.13 20.62 11.36
C PHE A 52 -4.08 21.62 10.69
N LYS A 53 -5.21 21.16 10.15
CA LYS A 53 -6.20 22.09 9.57
C LYS A 53 -6.62 23.07 10.65
N SER A 54 -6.45 24.36 10.38
CA SER A 54 -6.74 25.47 11.30
C SER A 54 -5.90 25.55 12.58
N GLN A 55 -4.81 24.77 12.69
CA GLN A 55 -3.86 24.84 13.80
C GLN A 55 -2.57 25.58 13.45
N ILE A 56 -2.46 26.04 12.19
CA ILE A 56 -1.31 26.79 11.71
C ILE A 56 -1.66 28.27 11.81
N THR A 57 -1.01 28.96 12.75
CA THR A 57 -1.06 30.42 12.88
C THR A 57 0.25 30.99 12.35
N TYR A 58 0.16 31.99 11.49
CA TYR A 58 1.32 32.71 11.00
C TYR A 58 1.64 33.85 11.98
N ALA A 59 2.91 34.02 12.34
CA ALA A 59 3.37 35.24 12.99
C ALA A 59 3.31 36.41 11.99
N ASP A 60 2.94 37.60 12.46
CA ASP A 60 2.70 38.78 11.62
C ASP A 60 3.92 39.23 10.81
N ASP A 61 5.11 38.80 11.21
CA ASP A 61 6.38 39.12 10.56
C ASP A 61 6.90 38.03 9.63
N LEU A 62 6.17 36.92 9.43
CA LEU A 62 6.61 35.79 8.59
C LEU A 62 6.94 36.18 7.15
N TYR A 63 6.39 37.30 6.67
CA TYR A 63 6.63 37.82 5.33
C TYR A 63 7.45 39.12 5.30
N LYS A 64 8.05 39.54 6.43
CA LYS A 64 8.92 40.73 6.42
C LYS A 64 10.18 40.44 5.60
N LYS A 65 10.37 41.25 4.57
CA LYS A 65 11.54 41.23 3.70
C LYS A 65 12.79 41.55 4.53
N THR A 66 13.82 40.71 4.45
CA THR A 66 15.14 41.03 5.03
C THR A 66 15.70 42.26 4.33
N PRO A 67 16.23 43.26 5.06
CA PRO A 67 16.98 44.36 4.46
C PRO A 67 18.18 43.78 3.70
N GLY A 68 18.35 44.21 2.45
CA GLY A 68 19.49 43.85 1.59
C GLY A 68 20.70 44.75 1.82
#